data_AF-A0A969DSB6-F1
#
_entry.id   AF-A0A969DSB6-F1
#
_cell.length_a   1.000
_cell.length_b   1.000
_cell.length_c   1.000
_cell.angle_alpha   90.00
_cell.angle_beta   90.00
_cell.angle_gamma   90.00
#
_symmetry.space_group_name_H-M   'P 1'
#
loop_
_entity.id
_entity.type
_entity.pdbx_description
1 polymer ?
#
loop_
_entity_poly.entity_id
_entity_poly.type
_entity_poly.pdbx_seq_one_letter_code
_entity_poly.pdbx_strand_id
1 'polypeptide(L)'
;MCIGSACSGLELFILFFGFILLMRGRLVDKLWFVPLGFLGILILNIIRITGLCIIFYHHPEYLEFNHKYTFVILVYGAIFGLWVLWVNKFADRK
;
A
#
# COMPACT_ATOMS: atom_id res chain seq x y z
N MET A 1 10.96 -13.15 -18.80
CA MET A 1 11.00 -11.83 -18.15
C MET A 1 10.25 -10.83 -19.02
N CYS A 2 8.92 -10.91 -19.01
CA CYS A 2 8.09 -9.80 -19.47
C CYS A 2 7.87 -8.93 -18.24
N ILE A 3 8.17 -7.65 -18.33
CA ILE A 3 7.69 -6.65 -17.39
C ILE A 3 6.17 -6.52 -17.67
N GLY A 4 5.42 -7.56 -17.32
CA GLY A 4 3.97 -7.56 -17.31
C GLY A 4 3.55 -7.03 -15.95
N SER A 5 3.15 -5.76 -15.92
CA SER A 5 2.09 -5.25 -15.03
C SER A 5 1.98 -5.88 -13.62
N ALA A 6 3.05 -5.81 -12.80
CA ALA A 6 2.99 -6.25 -11.39
C ALA A 6 3.94 -5.48 -10.43
N CYS A 7 4.72 -4.54 -10.94
CA CYS A 7 5.56 -3.62 -10.15
C CYS A 7 4.87 -2.25 -9.93
N SER A 8 3.69 -2.06 -10.51
CA SER A 8 3.01 -0.77 -10.48
C SER A 8 2.31 -0.62 -9.14
N GLY A 9 2.89 0.18 -8.24
CA GLY A 9 2.20 0.67 -7.03
C GLY A 9 0.85 1.37 -7.29
N LEU A 10 0.47 1.52 -8.57
CA LEU A 10 -0.85 1.88 -9.07
C LEU A 10 -1.97 0.98 -8.51
N GLU A 11 -1.80 -0.35 -8.46
CA GLU A 11 -2.84 -1.25 -7.91
C GLU A 11 -3.13 -0.95 -6.44
N LEU A 12 -2.08 -0.66 -5.67
CA LEU A 12 -2.15 -0.29 -4.26
C LEU A 12 -2.82 1.06 -4.07
N PHE A 13 -2.51 2.02 -4.94
CA PHE A 13 -3.15 3.32 -4.95
C PHE A 13 -4.64 3.24 -5.25
N ILE A 14 -5.04 2.42 -6.24
CA ILE A 14 -6.45 2.22 -6.60
C ILE A 14 -7.21 1.56 -5.44
N LEU A 15 -6.62 0.55 -4.78
CA LEU A 15 -7.22 -0.09 -3.59
C LEU A 15 -7.43 0.89 -2.45
N PHE A 16 -6.41 1.68 -2.12
CA PHE A 16 -6.50 2.68 -1.05
C PHE A 16 -7.52 3.79 -1.40
N PHE A 17 -7.48 4.29 -2.63
CA PHE A 17 -8.38 5.33 -3.11
C PHE A 17 -9.84 4.84 -3.13
N GLY A 18 -10.08 3.61 -3.58
CA GLY A 18 -11.39 2.96 -3.54
C GLY A 18 -11.95 2.86 -2.12
N PHE A 19 -11.11 2.49 -1.15
CA PHE A 19 -11.48 2.47 0.28
C PHE A 19 -11.92 3.86 0.77
N ILE A 20 -11.14 4.91 0.48
CA ILE A 20 -11.47 6.28 0.93
C ILE A 20 -12.76 6.80 0.29
N LEU A 21 -12.99 6.49 -0.99
CA LEU A 21 -14.20 6.90 -1.70
C LEU A 21 -15.47 6.26 -1.11
N LEU A 22 -15.42 4.96 -0.80
CA LEU A 22 -16.56 4.22 -0.25
C LEU A 22 -16.94 4.63 1.17
N MET A 23 -16.00 5.18 1.95
CA MET A 23 -16.23 5.50 3.36
C MET A 23 -16.96 6.84 3.56
N ARG A 24 -17.89 6.89 4.51
CA ARG A 24 -18.62 8.12 4.87
C ARG A 24 -17.82 8.91 5.90
N GLY A 25 -17.54 10.18 5.63
CA GLY A 25 -16.75 11.07 6.49
C GLY A 25 -16.73 12.49 5.93
N ARG A 26 -16.36 13.48 6.75
CA ARG A 26 -16.30 14.89 6.32
C ARG A 26 -15.27 15.05 5.20
N LEU A 27 -15.62 15.79 4.15
CA LEU A 27 -14.74 16.02 2.99
C LEU A 27 -13.37 16.59 3.38
N VAL A 28 -13.31 17.39 4.44
CA VAL A 28 -12.08 17.99 4.96
C VAL A 28 -11.12 16.94 5.53
N ASP A 29 -11.63 15.99 6.29
CA ASP A 29 -10.82 14.90 6.86
C ASP A 29 -10.29 13.98 5.76
N LYS A 30 -11.11 13.72 4.72
CA LYS A 30 -10.69 12.95 3.55
C LYS A 30 -9.57 13.65 2.78
N LEU A 31 -9.68 14.97 2.59
CA LEU A 31 -8.70 15.76 1.83
C LEU A 31 -7.30 15.72 2.45
N TRP A 32 -7.19 15.64 3.78
CA TRP A 32 -5.91 15.53 4.49
C TRP A 32 -5.38 14.10 4.56
N PHE A 33 -6.28 13.10 4.61
CA PHE A 33 -5.90 11.71 4.75
C PHE A 33 -5.48 11.06 3.42
N VAL A 34 -6.04 11.53 2.30
CA VAL A 34 -5.63 11.11 0.94
C VAL A 34 -4.13 11.34 0.67
N PRO A 35 -3.56 12.54 0.85
CA PRO A 35 -2.13 12.76 0.61
C PRO A 35 -1.25 12.02 1.61
N LEU A 36 -1.70 11.85 2.87
CA LEU A 36 -0.98 11.06 3.87
C LEU A 36 -0.88 9.59 3.46
N GLY A 37 -1.99 9.00 3.00
CA GLY A 37 -2.00 7.63 2.52
C GLY A 37 -1.25 7.46 1.19
N PHE A 38 -1.30 8.45 0.31
CA PHE A 38 -0.48 8.47 -0.91
C PHE A 38 1.02 8.43 -0.58
N LEU A 39 1.47 9.26 0.37
CA LEU A 39 2.84 9.23 0.88
C LEU A 39 3.20 7.88 1.49
N GLY A 40 2.31 7.29 2.30
CA GLY A 40 2.52 5.97 2.89
C GLY A 40 2.70 4.87 1.83
N ILE A 41 1.84 4.86 0.79
CA ILE A 41 1.92 3.90 -0.31
C ILE A 41 3.20 4.11 -1.12
N LEU A 42 3.61 5.36 -1.35
CA LEU A 42 4.85 5.67 -2.05
C LEU A 42 6.07 5.12 -1.30
N ILE A 43 6.12 5.32 0.03
CA ILE A 43 7.20 4.79 0.88
C ILE A 43 7.20 3.26 0.85
N LEU A 44 6.04 2.61 1.00
CA LEU A 44 5.92 1.15 0.92
C LEU A 44 6.38 0.60 -0.43
N ASN A 45 6.06 1.30 -1.51
CA ASN A 45 6.49 0.92 -2.85
C ASN A 45 8.01 1.02 -3.02
N ILE A 46 8.64 2.07 -2.48
CA ILE A 46 10.10 2.21 -2.46
C ILE A 46 10.73 1.07 -1.68
N ILE A 47 10.26 0.80 -0.45
CA ILE A 47 10.77 -0.30 0.40
C ILE A 47 10.65 -1.64 -0.33
N ARG A 48 9.54 -1.90 -1.01
CA ARG A 48 9.32 -3.11 -1.80
C ARG A 48 10.38 -3.25 -2.89
N ILE A 49 10.56 -2.22 -3.72
CA ILE A 49 11.52 -2.24 -4.83
C ILE A 49 12.94 -2.43 -4.31
N THR A 50 13.34 -1.70 -3.27
CA THR A 50 14.68 -1.83 -2.67
C THR A 50 14.91 -3.23 -2.08
N GLY A 51 13.93 -3.78 -1.36
CA GLY A 51 14.01 -5.13 -0.81
C GLY A 51 14.10 -6.22 -1.89
N LEU A 52 13.34 -6.09 -2.97
CA LEU A 52 13.42 -6.97 -4.13
C LEU A 52 14.79 -6.89 -4.82
N CYS A 53 15.37 -5.69 -4.97
CA CYS A 53 16.73 -5.54 -5.52
C CYS A 53 17.79 -6.23 -4.66
N ILE A 54 17.71 -6.13 -3.33
CA ILE A 54 18.66 -6.77 -2.42
C ILE A 54 18.54 -8.30 -2.50
N ILE A 55 17.32 -8.82 -2.49
CA ILE A 55 17.06 -10.27 -2.59
C ILE A 55 17.53 -10.79 -3.96
N PHE A 56 17.29 -10.06 -5.03
CA PHE A 56 17.77 -10.42 -6.36
C PHE A 56 19.29 -10.57 -6.41
N TYR A 57 20.02 -9.66 -5.76
CA TYR A 57 21.48 -9.66 -5.77
C TYR A 57 22.09 -10.81 -4.96
N HIS A 58 21.53 -11.10 -3.78
CA HIS A 58 22.10 -12.11 -2.88
C HIS A 58 21.53 -13.52 -3.08
N HIS A 59 20.22 -13.64 -3.31
CA HIS A 59 19.53 -14.92 -3.40
C HIS A 59 18.34 -14.86 -4.39
N PRO A 60 18.61 -14.92 -5.71
CA PRO A 60 17.57 -14.79 -6.74
C PRO A 60 16.51 -15.90 -6.66
N GLU A 61 16.83 -17.06 -6.07
CA GLU A 61 15.92 -18.17 -5.83
C GLU A 61 14.74 -17.83 -4.89
N TYR A 62 14.92 -16.90 -3.95
CA TYR A 62 13.85 -16.43 -3.07
C TYR A 62 13.06 -15.25 -3.63
N LEU A 63 13.40 -14.75 -4.82
CA LEU A 63 12.77 -13.58 -5.39
C LEU A 63 11.28 -13.79 -5.63
N GLU A 64 10.90 -14.90 -6.26
CA GLU A 64 9.50 -15.22 -6.57
C GLU A 64 8.65 -15.33 -5.31
N PHE A 65 9.17 -16.00 -4.27
CA PHE A 65 8.47 -16.15 -3.00
C PHE A 65 8.26 -14.81 -2.30
N ASN A 66 9.32 -14.00 -2.19
CA ASN A 66 9.23 -12.71 -1.51
C ASN A 66 8.36 -11.72 -2.30
N HIS A 67 8.47 -11.72 -3.63
CA HIS A 67 7.64 -10.90 -4.51
C HIS A 67 6.15 -11.22 -4.37
N LYS A 68 5.79 -12.51 -4.29
CA LYS A 68 4.40 -12.97 -4.36
C LYS A 68 3.71 -13.05 -3.00
N TYR A 69 4.45 -13.29 -1.92
CA TYR A 69 3.88 -13.46 -0.57
C TYR A 69 4.32 -12.36 0.38
N THR A 70 5.62 -12.21 0.64
CA THR A 70 6.14 -11.29 1.66
C THR A 70 5.69 -9.86 1.42
N PHE A 71 5.97 -9.31 0.23
CA PHE A 71 5.64 -7.92 -0.06
C PHE A 71 4.14 -7.69 -0.23
N VAL A 72 3.39 -8.69 -0.71
CA VAL A 72 1.93 -8.61 -0.79
C VAL A 72 1.33 -8.52 0.61
N ILE A 73 1.66 -9.44 1.52
CA ILE A 73 1.15 -9.43 2.90
C ILE A 73 1.52 -8.13 3.62
N LEU A 74 2.78 -7.68 3.48
CA LEU A 74 3.27 -6.48 4.16
C LEU A 74 2.53 -5.22 3.71
N VAL A 75 2.35 -5.05 2.39
CA VAL A 75 1.66 -3.86 1.86
C VAL A 75 0.17 -3.89 2.15
N TYR A 76 -0.51 -5.03 1.93
CA TYR A 76 -1.93 -5.13 2.22
C TYR A 76 -2.21 -4.98 3.71
N GLY A 77 -1.33 -5.51 4.58
CA GLY A 77 -1.39 -5.28 6.02
C GLY A 77 -1.23 -3.80 6.39
N ALA A 78 -0.32 -3.08 5.74
CA ALA A 78 -0.15 -1.64 5.97
C ALA A 78 -1.35 -0.81 5.50
N ILE A 79 -1.95 -1.14 4.34
CA ILE A 79 -3.19 -0.52 3.86
C ILE A 79 -4.34 -0.79 4.84
N PHE A 80 -4.47 -2.03 5.32
CA PHE A 80 -5.45 -2.40 6.34
C PHE A 80 -5.23 -1.62 7.64
N GLY A 81 -3.97 -1.45 8.08
CA GLY A 81 -3.63 -0.63 9.24
C GLY A 81 -4.01 0.84 9.08
N LEU A 82 -3.72 1.45 7.92
CA LEU A 82 -4.16 2.80 7.58
C LEU A 82 -5.69 2.92 7.60
N TRP A 83 -6.39 1.89 7.12
CA TRP A 83 -7.85 1.83 7.18
C TRP A 83 -8.38 1.75 8.61
N VAL A 84 -7.82 0.88 9.46
CA VAL A 84 -8.19 0.79 10.88
C VAL A 84 -7.96 2.12 11.60
N LEU A 85 -6.84 2.79 11.32
CA LEU A 85 -6.55 4.13 11.85
C LEU A 85 -7.61 5.16 11.43
N TRP A 86 -8.07 5.09 10.18
CA TRP A 86 -9.13 5.95 9.68
C TRP A 86 -10.47 5.68 10.40
N VAL A 87 -10.89 4.42 10.50
CA VAL A 87 -12.13 4.03 11.20
C VAL A 87 -12.10 4.51 12.64
N ASN A 88 -11.06 4.19 13.41
CA ASN A 88 -11.00 4.52 14.83
C ASN A 88 -10.97 6.03 15.10
N LYS A 89 -10.36 6.82 14.21
CA LYS A 89 -10.19 8.27 14.44
C LYS A 89 -11.33 9.12 13.87
N PHE A 90 -11.98 8.67 12.80
CA PHE A 90 -12.95 9.47 12.05
C PHE A 90 -14.36 8.89 11.99
N ALA A 91 -14.58 7.61 12.30
CA ALA A 91 -15.93 7.03 12.33
C ALA A 91 -16.76 7.51 13.55
N ASP A 92 -16.10 7.89 14.65
CA ASP A 92 -16.76 8.37 15.88
C ASP A 92 -17.08 9.88 15.86
N ARG A 93 -16.54 10.64 14.91
CA ARG A 93 -16.78 12.08 14.78
C ARG A 93 -18.06 12.32 13.99
N LYS A 94 -19.21 12.26 14.67
CA LYS A 94 -20.52 12.70 14.14
C LYS A 94 -20.46 14.10 13.53
#